data_AF-A0A7S4Q6E5-F1
#
_entry.id   AF-A0A7S4Q6E5-F1
#
_cell.length_a   1.000
_cell.length_b   1.000
_cell.length_c   1.000
_cell.angle_alpha   90.00
_cell.angle_beta   90.00
_cell.angle_gamma   90.00
#
_symmetry.space_group_name_H-M   'P 1'
#
loop_
_entity.id
_entity.type
_entity.pdbx_description
1 polymer ?
#
loop_
_entity_poly.entity_id
_entity_poly.type
_entity_poly.pdbx_seq_one_letter_code
_entity_poly.pdbx_strand_id
1 'polypeptide(L)'
;NVDVDMYLWDEDSETYIVHWKDGIVSDERPVANYKGVTFAFSGDDRTTPIVEAVNLTGTLQNSVGLRLFNYAKDRATATLYYMYAGVSPCATVPAGCKVYDRVTAERAAVLWSQHIQRDHGSVEDA
;
A
#
# COMPACT_ATOMS: atom_id res chain seq x y z
N ASN A 1 -24.67 16.32 7.64
CA ASN A 1 -24.03 16.34 6.30
C ASN A 1 -22.66 15.75 6.50
N VAL A 2 -22.38 14.61 5.89
CA VAL A 2 -21.04 14.00 5.93
C VAL A 2 -20.30 14.56 4.72
N ASP A 3 -19.04 14.95 4.91
CA ASP A 3 -18.20 15.56 3.88
C ASP A 3 -16.78 15.07 4.17
N VAL A 4 -16.38 14.01 3.47
CA VAL A 4 -15.11 13.32 3.71
C VAL A 4 -14.35 13.27 2.40
N ASP A 5 -13.25 14.00 2.35
CA ASP A 5 -12.46 14.13 1.13
C ASP A 5 -11.18 13.29 1.21
N MET A 6 -10.76 12.79 0.05
CA MET A 6 -9.55 12.05 -0.18
C MET A 6 -8.51 12.90 -0.93
N TYR A 7 -7.37 13.16 -0.30
CA TYR A 7 -6.25 13.86 -0.93
C TYR A 7 -5.02 12.96 -1.02
N LEU A 8 -4.21 13.17 -2.07
CA LEU A 8 -2.86 12.62 -2.19
C LEU A 8 -1.83 13.72 -2.06
N TRP A 9 -0.86 13.52 -1.16
CA TRP A 9 0.16 14.49 -0.80
C TRP A 9 1.57 13.90 -0.99
N ASP A 10 2.44 14.68 -1.61
CA ASP A 10 3.87 14.41 -1.69
C ASP A 10 4.57 15.18 -0.57
N GLU A 11 5.08 14.46 0.44
CA GLU A 11 5.79 15.07 1.58
C GLU A 11 7.14 15.67 1.16
N ASP A 12 7.83 15.09 0.17
CA ASP A 12 9.18 15.54 -0.21
C ASP A 12 9.14 16.92 -0.89
N SER A 13 8.08 17.19 -1.66
CA SER A 13 7.89 18.44 -2.39
C SER A 13 6.79 19.32 -1.80
N GLU A 14 6.24 18.94 -0.65
CA GLU A 14 5.13 19.63 0.02
C GLU A 14 3.99 20.03 -0.94
N THR A 15 3.49 19.08 -1.73
CA THR A 15 2.53 19.37 -2.81
C THR A 15 1.31 18.44 -2.80
N TYR A 16 0.11 19.00 -2.97
CA TYR A 16 -1.09 18.23 -3.26
C TYR A 16 -1.05 17.68 -4.69
N ILE A 17 -0.86 16.37 -4.81
CA ILE A 17 -0.98 15.67 -6.08
C ILE A 17 -2.46 15.60 -6.48
N VAL A 18 -3.30 15.16 -5.54
CA VAL A 18 -4.76 15.10 -5.69
C VAL A 18 -5.39 15.93 -4.59
N HIS A 19 -6.20 16.91 -4.99
CA HIS A 19 -7.05 17.71 -4.12
C HIS A 19 -8.14 18.35 -4.98
N TRP A 20 -9.40 18.34 -4.52
CA TRP A 20 -10.59 18.74 -5.30
C TRP A 20 -10.44 20.07 -6.05
N LYS A 21 -9.77 21.04 -5.44
CA LYS A 21 -9.49 22.36 -6.03
C LYS A 21 -8.04 22.57 -6.47
N ASP A 22 -7.13 22.64 -5.50
CA ASP A 22 -5.78 23.17 -5.69
C ASP A 22 -4.72 22.09 -6.01
N GLY A 23 -5.14 20.84 -6.25
CA GLY A 23 -4.24 19.76 -6.62
C GLY A 23 -3.70 19.89 -8.04
N ILE A 24 -2.59 19.20 -8.32
CA ILE A 24 -2.13 18.98 -9.70
C ILE A 24 -3.25 18.29 -10.50
N VAL A 25 -3.85 17.27 -9.88
CA VAL A 25 -5.12 16.66 -10.25
C VAL A 25 -6.23 17.19 -9.33
N SER A 26 -7.33 17.62 -9.93
CA SER A 26 -8.47 18.27 -9.27
C SER A 26 -9.76 18.06 -10.07
N ASP A 27 -10.90 18.57 -9.62
CA ASP A 27 -12.18 18.46 -10.35
C ASP A 27 -12.11 19.10 -11.75
N GLU A 28 -11.40 20.22 -11.85
CA GLU A 28 -11.20 20.94 -13.12
C GLU A 28 -10.14 20.26 -14.01
N ARG A 29 -9.26 19.45 -13.40
CA ARG A 29 -8.17 18.73 -14.06
C ARG A 29 -8.17 17.27 -13.57
N PRO A 30 -9.17 16.46 -13.98
CA PRO A 30 -9.38 15.14 -13.40
C PRO A 30 -8.28 14.14 -13.76
N VAL A 31 -7.44 14.45 -14.75
CA VAL A 31 -6.29 13.63 -15.14
C VAL A 31 -5.07 14.50 -15.35
N ALA A 32 -3.95 14.16 -14.71
CA ALA A 32 -2.66 14.81 -14.95
C ALA A 32 -1.47 13.87 -14.70
N ASN A 33 -0.30 14.27 -15.19
CA ASN A 33 0.96 13.59 -14.92
C ASN A 33 1.72 14.30 -13.80
N TYR A 34 2.24 13.52 -12.86
CA TYR A 34 3.11 14.00 -11.80
C TYR A 34 4.28 13.03 -11.60
N LYS A 35 5.51 13.55 -11.74
CA LYS A 35 6.77 12.78 -11.62
C LYS A 35 6.77 11.46 -12.43
N GLY A 36 6.18 11.48 -13.63
CA GLY A 36 6.13 10.33 -14.54
C GLY A 36 5.04 9.30 -14.24
N VAL A 37 4.14 9.57 -13.29
CA VAL A 37 2.95 8.77 -13.02
C VAL A 37 1.71 9.56 -13.43
N THR A 38 0.81 8.92 -14.17
CA THR A 38 -0.49 9.51 -14.50
C THR A 38 -1.47 9.23 -13.36
N PHE A 39 -2.12 10.28 -12.87
CA PHE A 39 -3.16 10.21 -11.85
C PHE A 39 -4.49 10.59 -12.48
N ALA A 40 -5.54 9.85 -12.15
CA ALA A 40 -6.92 10.13 -12.55
C ALA A 40 -7.82 10.12 -11.31
N PHE A 41 -8.45 11.25 -11.00
CA PHE A 41 -9.33 11.45 -9.84
C PHE A 41 -10.80 11.43 -10.26
N SER A 42 -11.67 10.83 -9.44
CA SER A 42 -13.12 10.79 -9.67
C SER A 42 -13.79 12.15 -9.54
N GLY A 43 -13.18 13.08 -8.81
CA GLY A 43 -13.79 14.33 -8.36
C GLY A 43 -14.29 14.25 -6.92
N ASP A 44 -14.57 15.42 -6.34
CA ASP A 44 -15.23 15.62 -5.04
C ASP A 44 -16.68 15.10 -5.10
N ASP A 45 -16.97 14.04 -4.34
CA ASP A 45 -18.32 13.49 -4.21
C ASP A 45 -18.95 13.85 -2.87
N ARG A 46 -20.10 14.52 -2.94
CA ARG A 46 -20.87 14.96 -1.77
C ARG A 46 -22.19 14.21 -1.59
N THR A 47 -22.41 13.17 -2.40
CA THR A 47 -23.65 12.40 -2.39
C THR A 47 -23.49 11.19 -1.50
N THR A 48 -24.34 11.01 -0.48
CA THR A 48 -24.26 9.82 0.38
C THR A 48 -24.78 8.57 -0.36
N PRO A 49 -24.04 7.44 -0.38
CA PRO A 49 -22.70 7.24 0.21
C PRO A 49 -21.60 7.90 -0.61
N ILE A 50 -20.71 8.65 0.06
CA ILE A 50 -19.59 9.34 -0.60
C ILE A 50 -18.61 8.31 -1.14
N VAL A 51 -18.30 8.40 -2.43
CA VAL A 51 -17.33 7.53 -3.10
C VAL A 51 -16.35 8.36 -3.92
N GLU A 52 -15.12 8.45 -3.43
CA GLU A 52 -14.01 9.04 -4.15
C GLU A 52 -12.96 7.99 -4.51
N ALA A 53 -12.33 8.16 -5.67
CA ALA A 53 -11.35 7.22 -6.18
C ALA A 53 -10.23 7.94 -6.94
N VAL A 54 -9.03 7.37 -6.86
CA VAL A 54 -7.89 7.78 -7.65
C VAL A 54 -7.24 6.56 -8.29
N ASN A 55 -7.00 6.62 -9.59
CA ASN A 55 -6.26 5.61 -10.34
C ASN A 55 -4.87 6.13 -10.70
N LEU A 56 -3.85 5.31 -10.48
CA LEU A 56 -2.46 5.63 -10.77
C LEU A 56 -1.94 4.67 -11.85
N THR A 57 -1.43 5.24 -12.94
CA THR A 57 -0.77 4.48 -14.02
C THR A 57 0.70 4.88 -14.10
N GLY A 58 1.60 3.94 -13.84
CA GLY A 58 3.05 4.14 -13.80
C GLY A 58 3.68 3.50 -12.56
N THR A 59 4.90 3.94 -12.23
CA THR A 59 5.62 3.48 -11.02
C THR A 59 6.00 4.68 -10.17
N LEU A 60 5.41 4.77 -8.98
CA LEU A 60 5.80 5.77 -7.98
C LEU A 60 7.26 5.54 -7.57
N GLN A 61 8.08 6.59 -7.69
CA GLN A 61 9.49 6.55 -7.26
C GLN A 61 9.65 6.93 -5.78
N ASN A 62 8.70 7.69 -5.24
CA ASN A 62 8.68 8.15 -3.86
C ASN A 62 7.36 7.75 -3.20
N SER A 63 7.35 7.76 -1.87
CA SER A 63 6.12 7.57 -1.09
C SER A 63 5.15 8.72 -1.32
N VAL A 64 3.86 8.39 -1.48
CA VAL A 64 2.76 9.34 -1.54
C VAL A 64 1.85 9.10 -0.34
N GLY A 65 1.55 10.17 0.40
CA GLY A 65 0.65 10.12 1.54
C GLY A 65 -0.81 10.20 1.09
N LEU A 66 -1.62 9.23 1.52
CA LEU A 66 -3.07 9.34 1.48
C LEU A 66 -3.55 10.09 2.71
N ARG A 67 -4.36 11.14 2.52
CA ARG A 67 -4.98 11.91 3.60
C ARG A 67 -6.49 11.90 3.46
N LEU A 68 -7.19 11.68 4.57
CA LEU A 68 -8.65 11.72 4.64
C LEU A 68 -9.06 12.88 5.56
N PHE A 69 -9.88 13.79 5.05
CA PHE A 69 -10.33 14.96 5.79
C PHE A 69 -11.84 14.89 6.01
N ASN A 70 -12.26 14.88 7.27
CA ASN A 70 -13.67 14.99 7.61
C ASN A 70 -14.02 16.45 7.90
N TYR A 71 -14.76 17.10 7.00
CA TYR A 71 -15.26 18.46 7.15
C TYR A 71 -16.64 18.52 7.83
N ALA A 72 -17.25 17.37 8.11
CA ALA A 72 -18.48 17.30 8.88
C ALA A 72 -18.27 17.61 10.36
N LYS A 73 -19.31 18.11 11.01
CA LYS A 73 -19.34 18.27 12.48
C LYS A 73 -19.36 16.92 13.20
N ASP A 74 -20.00 15.93 12.58
CA ASP A 74 -20.16 14.60 13.14
C ASP A 74 -19.00 13.69 12.73
N ARG A 75 -18.76 12.65 13.52
CA ARG A 75 -17.75 11.64 13.19
C ARG A 75 -18.18 10.85 11.96
N ALA A 76 -17.24 10.60 11.06
CA ALA A 76 -17.43 9.75 9.89
C ALA A 76 -16.54 8.51 9.97
N THR A 77 -16.98 7.42 9.35
CA THR A 77 -16.18 6.21 9.14
C THR A 77 -15.90 6.10 7.65
N ALA A 78 -14.63 5.99 7.28
CA ALA A 78 -14.20 5.77 5.91
C ALA A 78 -13.67 4.34 5.74
N THR A 79 -14.02 3.70 4.62
CA THR A 79 -13.48 2.40 4.23
C THR A 79 -12.55 2.60 3.05
N LEU A 80 -11.28 2.26 3.21
CA LEU A 80 -10.28 2.37 2.15
C LEU A 80 -10.09 1.04 1.42
N TYR A 81 -10.32 1.05 0.11
CA TYR A 81 -9.95 -0.03 -0.79
C TYR A 81 -8.75 0.43 -1.63
N TYR A 82 -7.66 -0.33 -1.60
CA TYR A 82 -6.47 -0.04 -2.40
C TYR A 82 -5.93 -1.31 -3.05
N MET A 83 -5.32 -1.15 -4.22
CA MET A 83 -4.65 -2.20 -4.95
C MET A 83 -3.46 -1.63 -5.71
N TYR A 84 -2.42 -2.43 -5.91
CA TYR A 84 -1.25 -2.06 -6.70
C TYR A 84 -0.74 -3.31 -7.43
N ALA A 85 -0.13 -3.13 -8.60
CA ALA A 85 0.35 -4.25 -9.41
C ALA A 85 1.58 -4.94 -8.81
N GLY A 86 2.45 -4.18 -8.15
CA GLY A 86 3.66 -4.68 -7.50
C GLY A 86 4.60 -3.55 -7.10
N VAL A 87 5.74 -3.90 -6.53
CA VAL A 87 6.82 -2.98 -6.17
C VAL A 87 8.06 -3.36 -6.99
N SER A 88 8.68 -2.39 -7.65
CA SER A 88 9.89 -2.59 -8.44
C SER A 88 10.84 -1.39 -8.31
N PRO A 89 12.15 -1.59 -8.12
CA PRO A 89 12.79 -2.89 -7.92
C PRO A 89 12.44 -3.51 -6.56
N CYS A 90 12.41 -4.84 -6.48
CA CYS A 90 12.33 -5.53 -5.19
C CYS A 90 13.57 -5.18 -4.35
N ALA A 91 13.42 -5.09 -3.03
CA ALA A 91 14.55 -4.90 -2.13
C ALA A 91 15.63 -5.96 -2.41
N THR A 92 16.89 -5.53 -2.53
CA THR A 92 18.00 -6.45 -2.72
C THR A 92 18.11 -7.37 -1.52
N VAL A 93 18.14 -8.68 -1.77
CA VAL A 93 18.36 -9.66 -0.71
C VAL A 93 19.73 -9.39 -0.08
N PRO A 94 19.83 -9.23 1.25
CA PRO A 94 21.11 -9.02 1.91
C PRO A 94 22.11 -10.15 1.62
N ALA A 95 23.40 -9.83 1.61
CA ALA A 95 24.44 -10.84 1.42
C ALA A 95 24.30 -11.97 2.47
N GLY A 96 24.35 -13.23 2.01
CA GLY A 96 24.14 -14.41 2.86
C GLY A 96 22.67 -14.81 3.05
N CYS A 97 21.72 -13.98 2.63
CA CYS A 97 20.30 -14.34 2.58
C CYS A 97 19.89 -14.79 1.17
N LYS A 98 18.75 -15.50 1.09
CA LYS A 98 18.05 -15.82 -0.16
C LYS A 98 16.61 -15.36 -0.05
N VAL A 99 15.94 -15.14 -1.19
CA VAL A 99 14.49 -14.91 -1.19
C VAL A 99 13.82 -16.06 -0.43
N TYR A 100 12.86 -15.72 0.44
CA TYR A 100 12.14 -16.72 1.21
C TYR A 100 11.38 -17.66 0.27
N ASP A 101 11.74 -18.94 0.32
CA ASP A 101 11.02 -20.03 -0.33
C ASP A 101 10.44 -20.90 0.76
N ARG A 102 9.11 -20.85 0.91
CA ARG A 102 8.38 -21.58 1.94
C ARG A 102 8.63 -23.09 1.86
N VAL A 103 8.59 -23.66 0.65
CA VAL A 103 8.73 -25.12 0.45
C VAL A 103 10.12 -25.57 0.86
N THR A 104 11.15 -24.82 0.42
CA THR A 104 12.53 -25.13 0.78
C THR A 104 12.79 -24.94 2.27
N ALA A 105 12.21 -23.90 2.89
CA ALA A 105 12.37 -23.62 4.32
C ALA A 105 11.70 -24.70 5.19
N GLU A 106 10.46 -25.08 4.89
CA GLU A 106 9.72 -26.13 5.59
C GLU A 106 10.46 -27.47 5.48
N ARG A 107 10.93 -27.83 4.28
CA ARG A 107 11.69 -29.07 4.07
C ARG A 107 12.98 -29.09 4.88
N ALA A 108 13.71 -27.99 4.94
CA ALA A 108 14.95 -27.89 5.72
C ALA A 108 14.70 -28.06 7.22
N ALA A 109 13.64 -27.44 7.75
CA ALA A 109 13.25 -27.56 9.15
C ALA A 109 12.86 -29.01 9.52
N VAL A 110 12.10 -29.70 8.65
CA VAL A 110 11.72 -31.10 8.84
C VAL A 110 12.95 -32.02 8.82
N LEU A 111 13.85 -31.85 7.85
CA LEU A 111 15.05 -32.69 7.77
C LEU A 111 15.96 -32.48 8.99
N TRP A 112 16.09 -31.24 9.46
CA TRP A 112 16.85 -30.95 10.67
C TRP A 112 16.20 -31.56 11.91
N SER A 113 14.88 -31.44 12.09
CA SER A 113 14.21 -32.03 13.25
C SER A 113 14.30 -33.56 13.27
N GLN A 114 14.19 -34.21 12.11
CA GLN A 114 14.42 -35.66 11.97
C GLN A 114 15.85 -36.07 12.31
N HIS A 115 16.84 -35.30 11.87
CA HIS A 115 18.24 -35.54 12.21
C HIS A 115 18.50 -35.44 13.72
N ILE A 116 17.98 -34.38 14.36
CA ILE A 116 18.10 -34.20 15.81
C ILE A 116 17.39 -35.33 16.57
N GLN A 117 16.17 -35.70 16.17
CA GLN A 117 15.44 -36.81 16.81
C GLN A 117 16.17 -38.14 16.69
N ARG A 118 16.78 -38.42 15.54
CA ARG A 118 17.51 -39.67 15.34
C ARG A 118 18.80 -39.73 16.17
N ASP A 119 19.54 -38.63 16.22
CA ASP A 119 20.91 -38.65 16.78
C ASP A 119 20.96 -38.23 18.26
N HIS A 120 19.90 -37.56 18.75
CA HIS A 120 19.79 -37.05 20.11
C HIS A 120 18.44 -37.35 20.77
N GLY A 121 17.57 -38.14 20.15
CA GLY A 121 16.34 -38.60 20.79
C GLY A 121 16.67 -39.52 21.96
N SER A 122 16.25 -39.15 23.16
CA SER A 122 16.29 -40.05 24.31
C SER A 122 15.30 -41.20 24.08
N VAL A 123 15.78 -42.43 24.22
CA VAL A 123 14.89 -43.58 24.41
C VAL A 123 14.38 -43.45 25.85
N GLU A 124 13.09 -43.20 26.04
CA GLU A 124 12.48 -43.47 27.35
C GLU A 124 12.45 -44.99 27.51
N ASP A 125 13.31 -45.50 28.38
CA ASP A 125 13.32 -46.91 28.77
C ASP A 125 11.97 -47.23 29.44
N ALA A 126 11.20 -48.11 28.79
CA ALA A 126 9.91 -48.63 29.25
C ALA A 126 10.06 -49.76 30.27
#